data_AF-A0A199UU70-F1
#
_entry.id   AF-A0A199UU70-F1
#
_cell.length_a   1.000
_cell.length_b   1.000
_cell.length_c   1.000
_cell.angle_alpha   90.00
_cell.angle_beta   90.00
_cell.angle_gamma   90.00
#
_symmetry.space_group_name_H-M   'P 1'
#
loop_
_entity.id
_entity.type
_entity.pdbx_description
1 polymer ?
#
loop_
_entity_poly.entity_id
_entity_poly.type
_entity_poly.pdbx_seq_one_letter_code
_entity_poly.pdbx_strand_id
1 'polypeptide(L)'
;PKRDSTVLSERSNRPSCPPSPLSRSPSHPNPTPPSSFVLRSPPPPSPSPSSSFSSSSTTTIALLFPLPPPPRAAVLRALRLRLGDRSPVSSAAAAASVVSDSLKILEWDKVCDVVSAFAGTALGREATREKLWDVDLSYEESKKLLEETAAAVELIKYGAGGMEFAGLDTIMVKSAIDRVSRGFPLDGKEAMAVLCLIQFAETLQVSVKIALKEDEEWYDRFMPLTELILDIVISRTFIKSVQQVIDEDGSVKDSAVCFLRPLFFDFLVAYIQKM
;
A
#
# COMPACT_ATOMS: atom_id res chain seq x y z
N PRO A 1 -27.85 54.42 40.00
CA PRO A 1 -28.21 55.22 38.81
C PRO A 1 -27.02 55.29 37.83
N LYS A 2 -26.84 54.25 37.00
CA LYS A 2 -27.29 54.11 35.59
C LYS A 2 -26.34 54.78 34.57
N ARG A 3 -25.73 53.91 33.74
CA ARG A 3 -25.31 54.07 32.32
C ARG A 3 -23.99 54.80 32.03
N ASP A 4 -23.15 54.41 31.06
CA ASP A 4 -23.20 53.33 30.06
C ASP A 4 -21.77 53.00 29.60
N SER A 5 -21.49 51.71 29.39
CA SER A 5 -20.28 51.20 28.73
C SER A 5 -20.60 50.91 27.27
N THR A 6 -19.93 51.59 26.33
CA THR A 6 -20.04 51.31 24.89
C THR A 6 -19.00 50.27 24.49
N VAL A 7 -19.46 49.04 24.25
CA VAL A 7 -18.68 47.97 23.62
C VAL A 7 -18.93 48.02 22.11
N LEU A 8 -17.88 48.29 21.34
CA LEU A 8 -17.83 48.12 19.89
C LEU A 8 -17.67 46.61 19.60
N SER A 9 -18.70 46.02 18.99
CA SER A 9 -18.68 44.66 18.47
C SER A 9 -18.40 44.72 16.96
N GLU A 10 -17.17 44.38 16.56
CA GLU A 10 -16.81 44.14 15.17
C GLU A 10 -17.51 42.88 14.66
N ARG A 11 -18.41 43.08 13.70
CA ARG A 11 -19.20 42.01 13.09
C ARG A 11 -18.40 41.42 11.93
N SER A 12 -17.86 40.23 12.18
CA SER A 12 -17.26 39.32 11.19
C SER A 12 -18.23 39.06 10.02
N ASN A 13 -17.88 39.59 8.85
CA ASN A 13 -18.65 39.44 7.62
C ASN A 13 -17.99 38.35 6.78
N ARG A 14 -18.41 37.09 6.94
CA ARG A 14 -18.11 36.00 5.98
C ARG A 14 -19.25 35.93 4.95
N PRO A 15 -18.96 35.79 3.64
CA PRO A 15 -20.00 35.50 2.67
C PRO A 15 -20.48 34.05 2.85
N SER A 16 -21.73 33.90 3.30
CA SER A 16 -22.44 32.64 3.38
C SER A 16 -23.04 32.30 2.01
N CYS A 17 -22.77 31.10 1.50
CA CYS A 17 -23.47 30.58 0.31
C CYS A 17 -24.99 30.54 0.55
N PRO A 18 -25.82 30.86 -0.46
CA PRO A 18 -27.26 30.76 -0.33
C PRO A 18 -27.69 29.28 -0.22
N PRO A 19 -28.68 28.95 0.64
CA PRO A 19 -29.23 27.61 0.70
C PRO A 19 -30.12 27.32 -0.52
N SER A 20 -30.06 26.10 -1.03
CA SER A 20 -30.93 25.60 -2.10
C SER A 20 -32.41 25.62 -1.68
N PRO A 21 -33.37 25.89 -2.60
CA PRO A 21 -34.77 26.00 -2.25
C PRO A 21 -35.39 24.65 -1.87
N LEU A 22 -35.96 24.61 -0.66
CA LEU A 22 -36.80 23.53 -0.14
C LEU A 22 -38.08 23.38 -0.96
N SER A 23 -38.32 22.16 -1.46
CA SER A 23 -39.58 21.77 -2.08
C SER A 23 -40.67 21.62 -1.00
N ARG A 24 -41.81 22.25 -1.26
CA ARG A 24 -42.92 22.46 -0.33
C ARG A 24 -43.91 21.29 -0.41
N SER A 25 -44.11 20.58 0.70
CA SER A 25 -45.19 19.59 0.88
C SER A 25 -46.57 20.26 1.00
N PRO A 26 -47.65 19.55 0.63
CA PRO A 26 -48.96 19.76 1.24
C PRO A 26 -49.44 18.55 2.07
N SER A 27 -50.24 18.87 3.07
CA SER A 27 -50.71 18.09 4.23
C SER A 27 -51.91 17.16 3.98
N HIS A 28 -51.86 15.96 4.59
CA HIS A 28 -52.87 15.14 5.32
C HIS A 28 -54.40 15.30 5.08
N PRO A 29 -55.19 14.19 5.15
CA PRO A 29 -55.63 13.65 6.45
C PRO A 29 -55.67 12.11 6.59
N ASN A 30 -55.67 11.67 7.85
CA ASN A 30 -55.67 10.29 8.33
C ASN A 30 -57.10 9.84 8.66
N PRO A 31 -57.49 8.57 8.40
CA PRO A 31 -58.56 7.93 9.15
C PRO A 31 -58.13 6.63 9.87
N THR A 32 -58.75 6.47 11.03
CA THR A 32 -58.80 5.41 12.07
C THR A 32 -58.58 3.92 11.71
N PRO A 33 -58.24 3.08 12.72
CA PRO A 33 -57.70 1.73 12.53
C PRO A 33 -58.78 0.63 12.51
N PRO A 34 -58.44 -0.58 12.04
CA PRO A 34 -59.08 -1.79 12.52
C PRO A 34 -58.10 -2.85 13.07
N SER A 35 -58.70 -3.72 13.86
CA SER A 35 -58.16 -4.74 14.74
C SER A 35 -57.36 -5.87 14.07
N SER A 36 -56.40 -6.39 14.85
CA SER A 36 -55.97 -7.79 14.99
C SER A 36 -56.22 -8.77 13.84
N PHE A 37 -55.15 -9.18 13.16
CA PHE A 37 -55.07 -10.52 12.56
C PHE A 37 -53.67 -11.12 12.76
N VAL A 38 -53.66 -12.27 13.42
CA VAL A 38 -52.55 -13.21 13.58
C VAL A 38 -52.28 -13.88 12.23
N LEU A 39 -51.04 -13.84 11.73
CA LEU A 39 -50.60 -14.69 10.62
C LEU A 39 -49.09 -15.01 10.72
N ARG A 40 -48.83 -16.09 11.45
CA ARG A 40 -48.00 -17.26 11.08
C ARG A 40 -46.73 -17.01 10.25
N SER A 41 -45.58 -17.20 10.90
CA SER A 41 -44.26 -17.30 10.27
C SER A 41 -44.20 -18.43 9.22
N PRO A 42 -43.48 -18.24 8.09
CA PRO A 42 -43.28 -19.29 7.09
C PRO A 42 -42.26 -20.34 7.57
N PRO A 43 -42.38 -21.61 7.15
CA PRO A 43 -41.48 -22.69 7.55
C PRO A 43 -40.13 -22.63 6.81
N PRO A 44 -39.07 -23.23 7.37
CA PRO A 44 -37.75 -23.26 6.73
C PRO A 44 -37.76 -24.20 5.50
N PRO A 45 -37.02 -23.87 4.42
CA PRO A 45 -36.86 -24.79 3.30
C PRO A 45 -35.93 -25.96 3.68
N SER A 46 -36.42 -27.18 3.43
CA SER A 46 -35.69 -28.45 3.49
C SER A 46 -34.77 -28.64 2.27
N PRO A 47 -33.73 -29.49 2.40
CA PRO A 47 -32.60 -29.52 1.47
C PRO A 47 -32.91 -30.30 0.18
N SER A 48 -32.41 -29.81 -0.94
CA SER A 48 -32.36 -30.56 -2.22
C SER A 48 -30.92 -30.98 -2.54
N PRO A 49 -30.71 -32.13 -3.20
CA PRO A 49 -29.40 -32.77 -3.33
C PRO A 49 -28.71 -32.53 -4.69
N SER A 50 -27.37 -32.74 -4.68
CA SER A 50 -26.49 -33.04 -5.84
C SER A 50 -26.26 -31.89 -6.84
N SER A 51 -25.09 -31.61 -7.40
CA SER A 51 -23.80 -32.30 -7.51
C SER A 51 -22.75 -31.30 -8.05
N SER A 52 -21.54 -31.38 -7.49
CA SER A 52 -20.23 -31.27 -8.15
C SER A 52 -20.01 -30.22 -9.25
N PHE A 53 -19.18 -29.21 -8.98
CA PHE A 53 -17.96 -28.91 -9.75
C PHE A 53 -17.09 -27.98 -8.89
N SER A 54 -16.20 -28.59 -8.11
CA SER A 54 -15.16 -27.86 -7.37
C SER A 54 -14.05 -27.52 -8.35
N SER A 55 -13.86 -26.24 -8.64
CA SER A 55 -12.65 -25.72 -9.28
C SER A 55 -12.25 -24.44 -8.58
N SER A 56 -11.38 -24.61 -7.60
CA SER A 56 -10.52 -23.55 -7.10
C SER A 56 -9.20 -24.23 -6.80
N SER A 57 -8.28 -24.13 -7.76
CA SER A 57 -6.90 -24.58 -7.64
C SER A 57 -6.19 -23.66 -6.65
N THR A 58 -6.34 -23.95 -5.36
CA THR A 58 -5.41 -23.46 -4.36
C THR A 58 -4.21 -24.40 -4.41
N THR A 59 -3.19 -24.03 -5.19
CA THR A 59 -1.90 -24.71 -5.14
C THR A 59 -1.23 -24.34 -3.81
N THR A 60 -1.62 -25.05 -2.76
CA THR A 60 -0.87 -25.13 -1.51
C THR A 60 0.46 -25.79 -1.85
N ILE A 61 1.52 -25.01 -2.03
CA ILE A 61 2.88 -25.55 -1.99
C ILE A 61 3.16 -25.87 -0.52
N ALA A 62 2.79 -27.09 -0.13
CA ALA A 62 3.27 -27.70 1.08
C ALA A 62 4.78 -27.97 0.90
N LEU A 63 5.62 -27.07 1.38
CA LEU A 63 7.05 -27.32 1.54
C LEU A 63 7.25 -28.33 2.69
N LEU A 64 6.99 -29.60 2.40
CA LEU A 64 7.54 -30.72 3.16
C LEU A 64 9.04 -30.80 2.88
N PHE A 65 9.83 -30.01 3.61
CA PHE A 65 11.24 -30.31 3.81
C PHE A 65 11.38 -31.24 5.02
N PRO A 66 11.89 -32.46 4.80
CA PRO A 66 12.96 -32.92 5.66
C PRO A 66 14.08 -33.51 4.81
N LEU A 67 15.01 -32.67 4.38
CA LEU A 67 16.36 -33.16 4.09
C LEU A 67 17.38 -32.05 4.36
N PRO A 68 18.39 -32.28 5.21
CA PRO A 68 19.45 -31.31 5.41
C PRO A 68 20.19 -31.10 4.08
N PRO A 69 20.40 -29.85 3.62
CA PRO A 69 21.19 -29.60 2.43
C PRO A 69 22.62 -30.08 2.68
N PRO A 70 23.30 -30.70 1.69
CA PRO A 70 24.73 -30.91 1.79
C PRO A 70 25.40 -29.54 2.02
N PRO A 71 26.42 -29.46 2.90
CA PRO A 71 27.03 -28.18 3.21
C PRO A 71 27.60 -27.56 1.93
N ARG A 72 27.06 -26.40 1.53
CA ARG A 72 27.53 -25.57 0.40
C ARG A 72 29.04 -25.29 0.46
N ALA A 73 29.63 -25.40 1.64
CA ALA A 73 31.08 -25.38 1.86
C ALA A 73 31.85 -26.45 1.06
N ALA A 74 31.23 -27.57 0.68
CA ALA A 74 31.86 -28.64 -0.10
C ALA A 74 31.97 -28.29 -1.59
N VAL A 75 30.97 -27.62 -2.17
CA VAL A 75 30.97 -27.21 -3.59
C VAL A 75 32.00 -26.10 -3.83
N LEU A 76 32.04 -25.11 -2.94
CA LEU A 76 33.02 -24.02 -3.01
C LEU A 76 34.44 -24.48 -2.61
N ARG A 77 34.60 -25.44 -1.68
CA ARG A 77 35.91 -26.08 -1.40
C ARG A 77 36.40 -26.93 -2.57
N ALA A 78 35.53 -27.67 -3.24
CA ALA A 78 35.90 -28.48 -4.40
C ALA A 78 36.41 -27.62 -5.57
N LEU A 79 35.86 -26.42 -5.75
CA LEU A 79 36.36 -25.43 -6.71
C LEU A 79 37.68 -24.79 -6.25
N ARG A 80 37.85 -24.49 -4.95
CA ARG A 80 39.10 -23.92 -4.41
C ARG A 80 40.28 -24.88 -4.44
N LEU A 81 40.06 -26.20 -4.31
CA LEU A 81 41.12 -27.20 -4.28
C LEU A 81 41.63 -27.63 -5.67
N ARG A 82 41.02 -27.15 -6.76
CA ARG A 82 41.47 -27.44 -8.14
C ARG A 82 42.25 -26.32 -8.81
N LEU A 83 42.23 -25.10 -8.27
CA LEU A 83 43.09 -24.01 -8.76
C LEU A 83 44.38 -23.97 -7.93
N GLY A 84 45.34 -24.79 -8.32
CA GLY A 84 46.73 -24.64 -7.91
C GLY A 84 47.24 -23.24 -8.30
N ASP A 85 47.80 -22.56 -7.30
CA ASP A 85 48.79 -21.49 -7.37
C ASP A 85 48.82 -20.64 -8.66
N ARG A 86 47.76 -19.84 -8.88
CA ARG A 86 47.77 -18.75 -9.85
C ARG A 86 47.40 -17.45 -9.17
N SER A 87 48.17 -16.41 -9.53
CA SER A 87 47.98 -15.00 -9.21
C SER A 87 46.51 -14.63 -8.88
N PRO A 88 46.26 -13.94 -7.76
CA PRO A 88 44.90 -13.68 -7.24
C PRO A 88 44.00 -12.93 -8.23
N VAL A 89 44.58 -12.14 -9.13
CA VAL A 89 43.84 -11.35 -10.14
C VAL A 89 43.29 -12.25 -11.27
N SER A 90 44.01 -13.33 -11.62
CA SER A 90 43.58 -14.28 -12.66
C SER A 90 42.54 -15.28 -12.16
N SER A 91 42.51 -15.54 -10.86
CA SER A 91 41.63 -16.54 -10.22
C SER A 91 40.21 -16.00 -10.00
N ALA A 92 40.08 -14.75 -9.56
CA ALA A 92 38.77 -14.10 -9.36
C ALA A 92 38.02 -13.87 -10.69
N ALA A 93 38.74 -13.44 -11.74
CA ALA A 93 38.15 -13.26 -13.07
C ALA A 93 37.69 -14.60 -13.68
N ALA A 94 38.44 -15.68 -13.46
CA ALA A 94 38.05 -17.02 -13.88
C ALA A 94 36.82 -17.52 -13.10
N ALA A 95 36.76 -17.28 -11.78
CA ALA A 95 35.60 -17.62 -10.96
C ALA A 95 34.34 -16.85 -11.39
N ALA A 96 34.45 -15.54 -11.64
CA ALA A 96 33.35 -14.72 -12.15
C ALA A 96 32.86 -15.20 -13.54
N SER A 97 33.78 -15.62 -14.41
CA SER A 97 33.44 -16.22 -15.71
C SER A 97 32.67 -17.53 -15.53
N VAL A 98 33.11 -18.42 -14.64
CA VAL A 98 32.42 -19.70 -14.38
C VAL A 98 31.03 -19.48 -13.79
N VAL A 99 30.87 -18.52 -12.87
CA VAL A 99 29.56 -18.14 -12.32
C VAL A 99 28.66 -17.62 -13.43
N SER A 100 29.15 -16.70 -14.26
CA SER A 100 28.38 -16.14 -15.38
C SER A 100 27.91 -17.21 -16.37
N ASP A 101 28.78 -18.16 -16.72
CA ASP A 101 28.41 -19.25 -17.64
C ASP A 101 27.43 -20.23 -16.99
N SER A 102 27.57 -20.49 -15.70
CA SER A 102 26.62 -21.31 -14.94
C SER A 102 25.23 -20.65 -14.89
N LEU A 103 25.16 -19.33 -14.65
CA LEU A 103 23.89 -18.59 -14.63
C LEU A 103 23.19 -18.59 -15.99
N LYS A 104 23.96 -18.53 -17.09
CA LYS A 104 23.41 -18.68 -18.45
C LYS A 104 22.82 -20.07 -18.68
N ILE A 105 23.54 -21.13 -18.27
CA ILE A 105 23.06 -22.52 -18.42
C ILE A 105 21.80 -22.77 -17.60
N LEU A 106 21.70 -22.16 -16.42
CA LEU A 106 20.52 -22.23 -15.57
C LEU A 106 19.36 -21.34 -16.03
N GLU A 107 19.55 -20.54 -17.08
CA GLU A 107 18.61 -19.52 -17.52
C GLU A 107 18.15 -18.63 -16.35
N TRP A 108 19.13 -18.18 -15.55
CA TRP A 108 18.88 -17.47 -14.30
C TRP A 108 18.04 -16.20 -14.50
N ASP A 109 18.16 -15.55 -15.65
CA ASP A 109 17.33 -14.44 -16.08
C ASP A 109 15.83 -14.80 -16.06
N LYS A 110 15.46 -15.96 -16.61
CA LYS A 110 14.06 -16.44 -16.63
C LYS A 110 13.57 -16.81 -15.24
N VAL A 111 14.43 -17.40 -14.41
CA VAL A 111 14.11 -17.69 -13.01
C VAL A 111 13.80 -16.39 -12.27
N CYS A 112 14.64 -15.36 -12.46
CA CYS A 112 14.40 -14.03 -11.87
C CYS A 112 13.08 -13.42 -12.35
N ASP A 113 12.73 -13.58 -13.63
CA ASP A 113 11.46 -13.11 -14.18
C ASP A 113 10.25 -13.80 -13.54
N VAL A 114 10.30 -15.12 -13.38
CA VAL A 114 9.21 -15.87 -12.75
C VAL A 114 9.07 -15.53 -11.27
N VAL A 115 10.19 -15.47 -10.52
CA VAL A 115 10.16 -15.18 -9.08
C VAL A 115 9.73 -13.72 -8.84
N SER A 116 10.25 -12.77 -9.62
CA SER A 116 9.87 -11.37 -9.46
C SER A 116 8.39 -11.13 -9.77
N ALA A 117 7.77 -11.90 -10.67
CA ALA A 117 6.34 -11.78 -10.98
C ALA A 117 5.40 -11.98 -9.76
N PHE A 118 5.87 -12.64 -8.69
CA PHE A 118 5.10 -12.80 -7.45
C PHE A 118 5.02 -11.53 -6.59
N ALA A 119 5.89 -10.53 -6.82
CA ALA A 119 5.80 -9.29 -6.07
C ALA A 119 4.57 -8.47 -6.52
N GLY A 120 3.78 -8.03 -5.53
CA GLY A 120 2.49 -7.35 -5.76
C GLY A 120 2.63 -6.03 -6.54
N THR A 121 3.72 -5.28 -6.35
CA THR A 121 3.91 -3.96 -6.98
C THR A 121 4.93 -4.00 -8.11
N ALA A 122 4.78 -3.11 -9.10
CA ALA A 122 5.73 -3.01 -10.21
C ALA A 122 7.17 -2.71 -9.74
N LEU A 123 7.34 -1.79 -8.78
CA LEU A 123 8.66 -1.52 -8.19
C LEU A 123 9.16 -2.70 -7.34
N GLY A 124 8.27 -3.45 -6.68
CA GLY A 124 8.63 -4.67 -5.97
C GLY A 124 9.17 -5.75 -6.92
N ARG A 125 8.59 -5.88 -8.13
CA ARG A 125 9.10 -6.80 -9.16
C ARG A 125 10.49 -6.39 -9.64
N GLU A 126 10.68 -5.09 -9.92
CA GLU A 126 11.98 -4.55 -10.33
C GLU A 126 13.05 -4.78 -9.25
N ALA A 127 12.76 -4.43 -7.99
CA ALA A 127 13.66 -4.61 -6.87
C ALA A 127 13.97 -6.09 -6.60
N THR A 128 12.97 -6.98 -6.71
CA THR A 128 13.19 -8.43 -6.55
C THR A 128 14.10 -8.97 -7.64
N ARG A 129 13.88 -8.56 -8.90
CA ARG A 129 14.73 -8.98 -10.02
C ARG A 129 16.17 -8.50 -9.82
N GLU A 130 16.36 -7.24 -9.44
CA GLU A 130 17.68 -6.69 -9.15
C GLU A 130 18.36 -7.45 -8.01
N LYS A 131 17.63 -7.73 -6.93
CA LYS A 131 18.18 -8.43 -5.76
C LYS A 131 18.54 -9.90 -6.05
N LEU A 132 17.81 -10.58 -6.94
CA LEU A 132 18.14 -11.96 -7.34
C LEU A 132 19.41 -12.06 -8.21
N TRP A 133 19.83 -10.95 -8.83
CA TRP A 133 21.10 -10.87 -9.56
C TRP A 133 22.31 -10.66 -8.65
N ASP A 134 22.08 -10.30 -7.39
CA ASP A 134 23.11 -10.16 -6.35
C ASP A 134 23.50 -11.55 -5.81
N VAL A 135 24.32 -12.28 -6.58
CA VAL A 135 24.71 -13.68 -6.28
C VAL A 135 25.92 -13.79 -5.34
N ASP A 136 26.62 -12.70 -5.07
CA ASP A 136 27.84 -12.64 -4.27
C ASP A 136 27.59 -12.13 -2.84
N LEU A 137 26.49 -12.58 -2.23
CA LEU A 137 26.13 -12.25 -0.85
C LEU A 137 27.03 -12.98 0.16
N SER A 138 27.43 -12.27 1.23
CA SER A 138 28.05 -12.91 2.39
C SER A 138 27.05 -13.82 3.12
N TYR A 139 27.60 -14.72 3.96
CA TYR A 139 26.78 -15.61 4.77
C TYR A 139 25.86 -14.83 5.72
N GLU A 140 26.41 -13.78 6.34
CA GLU A 140 25.72 -12.90 7.26
C GLU A 140 24.55 -12.17 6.58
N GLU A 141 24.78 -11.62 5.38
CA GLU A 141 23.72 -10.97 4.59
C GLU A 141 22.63 -11.97 4.16
N SER A 142 23.02 -13.14 3.68
CA SER A 142 22.07 -14.19 3.31
C SER A 142 21.24 -14.67 4.51
N LYS A 143 21.84 -14.78 5.70
CA LYS A 143 21.15 -15.15 6.93
C LYS A 143 20.15 -14.08 7.34
N LYS A 144 20.53 -12.80 7.28
CA LYS A 144 19.65 -11.67 7.57
C LYS A 144 18.43 -11.64 6.64
N LEU A 145 18.64 -11.79 5.33
CA LEU A 145 17.53 -11.85 4.35
C LEU A 145 16.57 -13.02 4.62
N LEU A 146 17.11 -14.17 5.07
CA LEU A 146 16.28 -15.31 5.44
C LEU A 146 15.45 -15.03 6.70
N GLU A 147 16.02 -14.35 7.70
CA GLU A 147 15.31 -13.91 8.90
C GLU A 147 14.19 -12.91 8.56
N GLU A 148 14.46 -11.94 7.67
CA GLU A 148 13.45 -11.01 7.14
C GLU A 148 12.33 -11.73 6.39
N THR A 149 12.67 -12.74 5.57
CA THR A 149 11.69 -13.54 4.82
C THR A 149 10.82 -14.37 5.77
N ALA A 150 11.42 -14.98 6.81
CA ALA A 150 10.68 -15.72 7.84
C ALA A 150 9.71 -14.80 8.60
N ALA A 151 10.17 -13.60 8.99
CA ALA A 151 9.33 -12.59 9.62
C ALA A 151 8.17 -12.16 8.70
N ALA A 152 8.41 -11.97 7.40
CA ALA A 152 7.36 -11.64 6.43
C ALA A 152 6.29 -12.74 6.34
N VAL A 153 6.70 -14.01 6.31
CA VAL A 153 5.78 -15.16 6.27
C VAL A 153 4.90 -15.19 7.52
N GLU A 154 5.47 -14.97 8.70
CA GLU A 154 4.69 -14.93 9.95
C GLU A 154 3.77 -13.71 9.98
N LEU A 155 4.21 -12.55 9.49
CA LEU A 155 3.39 -11.34 9.40
C LEU A 155 2.18 -11.53 8.46
N ILE A 156 2.35 -12.27 7.36
CA ILE A 156 1.26 -12.62 6.44
C ILE A 156 0.24 -13.54 7.12
N LYS A 157 0.70 -14.50 7.92
CA LYS A 157 -0.17 -15.47 8.61
C LYS A 157 -0.97 -14.85 9.76
N TYR A 158 -0.30 -14.02 10.57
CA TYR A 158 -0.79 -13.65 11.90
C TYR A 158 -0.94 -12.14 12.12
N GLY A 159 -0.18 -11.30 11.42
CA GLY A 159 -0.19 -9.85 11.62
C GLY A 159 -1.14 -9.11 10.69
N ALA A 160 -0.70 -8.79 9.48
CA ALA A 160 -1.39 -7.88 8.57
C ALA A 160 -2.59 -8.49 7.82
N GLY A 161 -3.08 -9.66 8.22
CA GLY A 161 -4.35 -10.25 7.75
C GLY A 161 -4.46 -10.46 6.24
N GLY A 162 -3.34 -10.69 5.54
CA GLY A 162 -3.34 -10.83 4.08
C GLY A 162 -3.37 -9.49 3.32
N MET A 163 -2.82 -8.40 3.89
CA MET A 163 -2.61 -7.15 3.15
C MET A 163 -1.82 -7.40 1.87
N GLU A 164 -2.49 -7.23 0.74
CA GLU A 164 -1.92 -7.39 -0.58
C GLU A 164 -1.45 -6.03 -1.10
N PHE A 165 -0.20 -5.96 -1.56
CA PHE A 165 0.37 -4.73 -2.11
C PHE A 165 -0.05 -4.46 -3.57
N ALA A 166 -0.78 -5.39 -4.22
CA ALA A 166 -1.09 -5.35 -5.64
C ALA A 166 -1.94 -4.15 -6.08
N GLY A 167 -2.73 -3.57 -5.17
CA GLY A 167 -3.53 -2.38 -5.44
C GLY A 167 -2.74 -1.06 -5.47
N LEU A 168 -1.44 -1.08 -5.16
CA LEU A 168 -0.63 0.14 -5.06
C LEU A 168 0.01 0.51 -6.40
N ASP A 169 -0.35 1.67 -6.93
CA ASP A 169 0.30 2.24 -8.12
C ASP A 169 1.65 2.89 -7.79
N THR A 170 2.63 2.03 -7.54
CA THR A 170 4.01 2.43 -7.23
C THR A 170 4.72 3.17 -8.36
N ILE A 171 4.27 3.01 -9.62
CA ILE A 171 4.83 3.76 -10.76
C ILE A 171 4.37 5.21 -10.69
N MET A 172 3.08 5.44 -10.45
CA MET A 172 2.53 6.77 -10.26
C MET A 172 3.15 7.48 -9.04
N VAL A 173 3.36 6.75 -7.94
CA VAL A 173 4.05 7.29 -6.77
C VAL A 173 5.50 7.70 -7.09
N LYS A 174 6.25 6.87 -7.83
CA LYS A 174 7.63 7.22 -8.25
C LYS A 174 7.64 8.46 -9.15
N SER A 175 6.68 8.57 -10.07
CA SER A 175 6.49 9.78 -10.90
C SER A 175 6.21 11.01 -10.04
N ALA A 176 5.28 10.89 -9.08
CA ALA A 176 4.92 11.96 -8.16
C ALA A 176 6.13 12.49 -7.39
N ILE A 177 6.95 11.59 -6.83
CA ILE A 177 8.16 11.94 -6.09
C ILE A 177 9.19 12.63 -7.01
N ASP A 178 9.44 12.09 -8.20
CA ASP A 178 10.38 12.69 -9.16
C ASP A 178 9.92 14.10 -9.59
N ARG A 179 8.64 14.29 -9.89
CA ARG A 179 8.08 15.60 -10.26
C ARG A 179 8.22 16.63 -9.13
N VAL A 180 7.85 16.25 -7.90
CA VAL A 180 7.97 17.15 -6.73
C VAL A 180 9.43 17.47 -6.43
N SER A 181 10.34 16.50 -6.55
CA SER A 181 11.77 16.72 -6.34
C SER A 181 12.37 17.74 -7.32
N ARG A 182 11.78 17.86 -8.52
CA ARG A 182 12.13 18.84 -9.56
C ARG A 182 11.35 20.16 -9.44
N GLY A 183 10.53 20.32 -8.40
CA GLY A 183 9.74 21.52 -8.12
C GLY A 183 8.43 21.64 -8.91
N PHE A 184 7.99 20.58 -9.60
CA PHE A 184 6.70 20.58 -10.29
C PHE A 184 5.55 20.21 -9.34
N PRO A 185 4.34 20.78 -9.53
CA PRO A 185 3.17 20.42 -8.74
C PRO A 185 2.67 19.02 -9.10
N LEU A 186 2.10 18.32 -8.12
CA LEU A 186 1.44 17.02 -8.32
C LEU A 186 0.20 17.17 -9.20
N ASP A 187 -0.01 16.20 -10.09
CA ASP A 187 -1.32 16.00 -10.71
C ASP A 187 -2.29 15.31 -9.74
N GLY A 188 -3.60 15.40 -10.00
CA GLY A 188 -4.62 14.83 -9.13
C GLY A 188 -4.50 13.30 -8.99
N LYS A 189 -4.18 12.60 -10.08
CA LYS A 189 -3.94 11.14 -10.06
C LYS A 189 -2.70 10.76 -9.26
N GLU A 190 -1.63 11.55 -9.38
CA GLU A 190 -0.41 11.37 -8.60
C GLU A 190 -0.65 11.60 -7.12
N ALA A 191 -1.40 12.64 -6.76
CA ALA A 191 -1.78 12.91 -5.38
C ALA A 191 -2.62 11.78 -4.79
N MET A 192 -3.56 11.21 -5.55
CA MET A 192 -4.36 10.06 -5.12
C MET A 192 -3.51 8.79 -4.95
N ALA A 193 -2.59 8.51 -5.87
CA ALA A 193 -1.69 7.35 -5.72
C ALA A 193 -0.82 7.45 -4.45
N VAL A 194 -0.29 8.64 -4.15
CA VAL A 194 0.46 8.90 -2.91
C VAL A 194 -0.45 8.79 -1.68
N LEU A 195 -1.68 9.31 -1.75
CA LEU A 195 -2.68 9.17 -0.69
C LEU A 195 -2.95 7.69 -0.37
N CYS A 196 -3.23 6.87 -1.38
CA CYS A 196 -3.48 5.44 -1.22
C CYS A 196 -2.29 4.72 -0.57
N LEU A 197 -1.05 5.06 -0.99
CA LEU A 197 0.15 4.48 -0.39
C LEU A 197 0.30 4.87 1.09
N ILE A 198 0.09 6.14 1.45
CA ILE A 198 0.19 6.59 2.85
C ILE A 198 -0.87 5.92 3.72
N GLN A 199 -2.11 5.80 3.23
CA GLN A 199 -3.19 5.13 3.96
C GLN A 199 -2.95 3.62 4.12
N PHE A 200 -2.39 2.99 3.09
CA PHE A 200 -1.96 1.60 3.17
C PHE A 200 -0.87 1.43 4.24
N ALA A 201 0.15 2.30 4.25
CA ALA A 201 1.20 2.27 5.26
C ALA A 201 0.66 2.51 6.68
N GLU A 202 -0.29 3.43 6.85
CA GLU A 202 -0.96 3.66 8.13
C GLU A 202 -1.70 2.41 8.61
N THR A 203 -2.43 1.74 7.70
CA THR A 203 -3.13 0.49 8.00
C THR A 203 -2.13 -0.61 8.38
N LEU A 204 -1.03 -0.74 7.66
CA LEU A 204 0.02 -1.71 7.93
C LEU A 204 0.62 -1.51 9.34
N GLN A 205 0.92 -0.26 9.70
CA GLN A 205 1.40 0.07 11.05
C GLN A 205 0.39 -0.28 12.14
N VAL A 206 -0.89 0.01 11.93
CA VAL A 206 -1.94 -0.33 12.89
C VAL A 206 -2.04 -1.84 13.07
N SER A 207 -2.04 -2.60 11.98
CA SER A 207 -2.10 -4.06 12.02
C SER A 207 -0.91 -4.67 12.76
N VAL A 208 0.31 -4.20 12.49
CA VAL A 208 1.52 -4.63 13.24
C VAL A 208 1.39 -4.30 14.72
N LYS A 209 0.94 -3.08 15.07
CA LYS A 209 0.75 -2.68 16.48
C LYS A 209 -0.31 -3.51 17.19
N ILE A 210 -1.36 -3.97 16.50
CA ILE A 210 -2.37 -4.86 17.06
C ILE A 210 -1.75 -6.23 17.31
N ALA A 211 -1.08 -6.78 16.31
CA ALA A 211 -0.39 -8.07 16.37
C ALA A 211 0.59 -8.14 17.56
N LEU A 212 1.39 -7.08 17.76
CA LEU A 212 2.33 -6.99 18.89
C LEU A 212 1.66 -6.91 20.27
N LYS A 213 0.40 -6.50 20.36
CA LYS A 213 -0.35 -6.44 21.63
C LYS A 213 -1.02 -7.77 21.97
N GLU A 214 -1.26 -8.62 20.98
CA GLU A 214 -1.92 -9.90 21.20
C GLU A 214 -0.99 -10.90 21.89
N ASP A 215 0.32 -10.83 21.63
CA ASP A 215 1.31 -11.75 22.16
C ASP A 215 2.72 -11.12 22.14
N GLU A 216 3.37 -11.04 23.31
CA GLU A 216 4.69 -10.41 23.47
C GLU A 216 5.78 -11.15 22.67
N GLU A 217 5.62 -12.46 22.40
CA GLU A 217 6.58 -13.23 21.58
C GLU A 217 6.52 -12.85 20.09
N TRP A 218 5.51 -12.09 19.65
CA TRP A 218 5.39 -11.64 18.26
C TRP A 218 6.37 -10.52 17.95
N TYR A 219 6.78 -9.77 18.97
CA TYR A 219 7.82 -8.75 18.82
C TYR A 219 9.13 -9.35 18.31
N ASP A 220 9.60 -10.42 18.94
CA ASP A 220 10.83 -11.09 18.55
C ASP A 220 10.72 -11.79 17.18
N ARG A 221 9.54 -12.31 16.84
CA ARG A 221 9.30 -12.99 15.55
C ARG A 221 9.21 -12.03 14.36
N PHE A 222 8.68 -10.82 14.57
CA PHE A 222 8.54 -9.82 13.52
C PHE A 222 9.68 -8.79 13.49
N MET A 223 10.56 -8.80 14.50
CA MET A 223 11.57 -7.79 14.77
C MET A 223 12.30 -7.27 13.51
N PRO A 224 12.78 -8.14 12.58
CA PRO A 224 13.48 -7.67 11.38
C PRO A 224 12.67 -6.70 10.50
N LEU A 225 11.33 -6.76 10.55
CA LEU A 225 10.42 -5.90 9.77
C LEU A 225 9.66 -4.89 10.63
N THR A 226 9.43 -5.19 11.91
CA THR A 226 8.68 -4.32 12.82
C THR A 226 9.30 -2.92 12.90
N GLU A 227 10.62 -2.82 13.07
CA GLU A 227 11.29 -1.53 13.16
C GLU A 227 11.10 -0.73 11.86
N LEU A 228 11.31 -1.36 10.71
CA LEU A 228 11.13 -0.73 9.39
C LEU A 228 9.70 -0.24 9.17
N ILE A 229 8.70 -1.02 9.57
CA ILE A 229 7.28 -0.66 9.39
C ILE A 229 6.88 0.45 10.36
N LEU A 230 7.31 0.39 11.61
CA LEU A 230 6.98 1.38 12.63
C LEU A 230 7.68 2.73 12.43
N ASP A 231 8.82 2.75 11.73
CA ASP A 231 9.54 3.98 11.39
C ASP A 231 8.90 4.75 10.21
N ILE A 232 7.93 4.17 9.49
CA ILE A 232 7.26 4.85 8.38
C ILE A 232 6.57 6.13 8.88
N VAL A 233 6.89 7.26 8.27
CA VAL A 233 6.30 8.56 8.60
C VAL A 233 4.95 8.75 7.89
N ILE A 234 3.87 8.88 8.66
CA ILE A 234 2.52 9.08 8.13
C ILE A 234 2.12 10.55 8.20
N SER A 235 2.01 11.20 7.04
CA SER A 235 1.56 12.59 6.93
C SER A 235 0.03 12.69 6.88
N ARG A 236 -0.62 12.75 8.05
CA ARG A 236 -2.09 12.92 8.15
C ARG A 236 -2.60 14.25 7.62
N THR A 237 -1.76 15.28 7.60
CA THR A 237 -2.10 16.58 7.01
C THR A 237 -2.23 16.47 5.50
N PHE A 238 -1.31 15.78 4.84
CA PHE A 238 -1.39 15.50 3.40
C PHE A 238 -2.67 14.73 3.05
N ILE A 239 -3.00 13.68 3.81
CA ILE A 239 -4.23 12.89 3.61
C ILE A 239 -5.46 13.80 3.56
N LYS A 240 -5.63 14.64 4.58
CA LYS A 240 -6.77 15.56 4.69
C LYS A 240 -6.79 16.59 3.57
N SER A 241 -5.64 17.16 3.23
CA SER A 241 -5.53 18.17 2.16
C SER A 241 -5.93 17.61 0.80
N VAL A 242 -5.45 16.40 0.45
CA VAL A 242 -5.84 15.73 -0.81
C VAL A 242 -7.33 15.42 -0.79
N GLN A 243 -7.84 14.76 0.25
CA GLN A 243 -9.27 14.40 0.35
C GLN A 243 -10.22 15.59 0.35
N GLN A 244 -9.77 16.77 0.77
CA GLN A 244 -10.59 17.98 0.74
C GLN A 244 -10.72 18.57 -0.68
N VAL A 245 -9.71 18.38 -1.52
CA VAL A 245 -9.56 19.10 -2.80
C VAL A 245 -9.73 18.19 -4.02
N ILE A 246 -9.51 16.89 -3.87
CA ILE A 246 -9.45 15.92 -4.96
C ILE A 246 -10.49 14.81 -4.70
N ASP A 247 -11.23 14.45 -5.75
CA ASP A 247 -12.17 13.33 -5.79
C ASP A 247 -11.45 12.00 -6.02
N GLU A 248 -12.15 10.89 -5.78
CA GLU A 248 -11.57 9.54 -5.85
C GLU A 248 -11.05 9.17 -7.26
N ASP A 249 -11.55 9.82 -8.31
CA ASP A 249 -11.09 9.65 -9.69
C ASP A 249 -9.85 10.49 -10.04
N GLY A 250 -9.35 11.29 -9.10
CA GLY A 250 -8.23 12.21 -9.28
C GLY A 250 -8.63 13.58 -9.85
N SER A 251 -9.92 13.86 -10.03
CA SER A 251 -10.39 15.19 -10.44
C SER A 251 -10.48 16.16 -9.26
N VAL A 252 -10.47 17.47 -9.52
CA VAL A 252 -10.60 18.48 -8.46
C VAL A 252 -12.07 18.59 -8.05
N LYS A 253 -12.34 18.46 -6.75
CA LYS A 253 -13.68 18.57 -6.16
C LYS A 253 -14.36 19.89 -6.51
N ASP A 254 -15.64 19.84 -6.83
CA ASP A 254 -16.47 21.03 -7.04
C ASP A 254 -16.48 21.99 -5.83
N SER A 255 -16.34 21.45 -4.62
CA SER A 255 -16.22 22.23 -3.38
C SER A 255 -14.92 23.03 -3.31
N ALA A 256 -13.82 22.53 -3.89
CA ALA A 256 -12.57 23.27 -4.02
C ALA A 256 -12.63 24.29 -5.18
N VAL A 257 -13.33 23.97 -6.26
CA VAL A 257 -13.59 24.91 -7.36
C VAL A 257 -14.36 26.13 -6.85
N CYS A 258 -15.31 25.97 -5.92
CA CYS A 258 -15.99 27.09 -5.26
C CYS A 258 -15.06 28.02 -4.47
N PHE A 259 -13.90 27.53 -4.02
CA PHE A 259 -12.88 28.34 -3.35
C PHE A 259 -12.00 29.10 -4.35
N LEU A 260 -11.81 28.55 -5.55
CA LEU A 260 -10.97 29.13 -6.62
C LEU A 260 -11.74 30.08 -7.54
N ARG A 261 -13.06 29.87 -7.70
CA ARG A 261 -13.91 30.66 -8.61
C ARG A 261 -13.94 32.17 -8.29
N PRO A 262 -14.04 32.60 -7.00
CA PRO A 262 -13.95 34.02 -6.66
C PRO A 262 -12.58 34.61 -6.99
N LEU A 263 -11.49 33.87 -6.73
CA LEU A 263 -10.13 34.32 -7.03
C LEU A 263 -9.87 34.48 -8.53
N PHE A 264 -10.42 33.58 -9.36
CA PHE A 264 -10.32 33.71 -10.81
C PHE A 264 -11.15 34.89 -11.33
N PHE A 265 -12.31 35.14 -10.74
CA PHE A 265 -13.15 36.29 -11.08
C PHE A 265 -12.50 37.61 -10.65
N ASP A 266 -11.93 37.68 -9.45
CA ASP A 266 -11.20 38.85 -8.96
C ASP A 266 -9.94 39.13 -9.80
N PHE A 267 -9.22 38.08 -10.23
CA PHE A 267 -8.06 38.22 -11.11
C PHE A 267 -8.47 38.68 -12.51
N LEU A 268 -9.57 38.16 -13.06
CA LEU A 268 -10.11 38.56 -14.36
C LEU A 268 -10.67 40.00 -14.33
N VAL A 269 -11.36 40.39 -13.27
CA VAL A 269 -11.87 41.75 -13.06
C VAL A 269 -10.71 42.74 -12.88
N ALA A 270 -9.69 42.40 -12.10
CA ALA A 270 -8.48 43.22 -11.95
C ALA A 270 -7.68 43.34 -13.25
N TYR A 271 -7.66 42.29 -14.08
CA TYR A 271 -7.00 42.31 -15.39
C TYR A 271 -7.79 43.16 -16.40
N ILE A 272 -9.12 43.08 -16.40
CA ILE A 272 -9.99 43.88 -17.30
C ILE A 272 -10.03 45.36 -16.89
N GLN A 273 -10.01 45.68 -15.59
CA GLN A 273 -9.96 47.08 -15.12
C GLN A 273 -8.62 47.79 -15.37
N LYS A 274 -7.59 47.04 -15.78
CA LYS A 274 -6.25 47.56 -16.06
C LYS A 274 -5.96 47.71 -17.56
N MET A 275 -6.94 47.41 -18.41
CA MET A 275 -7.00 47.83 -19.82
C MET A 275 -7.98 48.98 -19.98
#